data_AF-A0A950DAQ5-F1
#
_entry.id   AF-A0A950DAQ5-F1
#
_cell.length_a   1.000
_cell.length_b   1.000
_cell.length_c   1.000
_cell.angle_alpha   90.00
_cell.angle_beta   90.00
_cell.angle_gamma   90.00
#
_symmetry.space_group_name_H-M   'P 1'
#
loop_
_entity.id
_entity.type
_entity.pdbx_description
1 polymer ?
#
loop_
_entity_poly.entity_id
_entity_poly.type
_entity_poly.pdbx_seq_one_letter_code
_entity_poly.pdbx_strand_id
1 'polypeptide(L)' 'MGSGEWRERTDQFCSVDQGIYGHHTIRNLAVLAEERGDRAEEQRLWRMVLDACPDDPEAMARGEAAQ' A
#
# COMPACT_ATOMS: atom_id res chain seq x y z
N MET A 1 3.01 -41.86 -11.08
CA MET A 1 3.17 -41.40 -9.68
C MET A 1 4.66 -41.22 -9.40
N GLY A 2 5.01 -40.13 -8.71
CA GLY A 2 6.34 -39.83 -8.16
C GLY A 2 7.21 -38.99 -9.10
N SER A 3 7.73 -37.83 -8.74
CA SER A 3 7.76 -37.11 -7.47
C SER A 3 8.18 -35.68 -7.78
N GLY A 4 7.43 -34.71 -7.27
CA GLY A 4 7.71 -33.28 -7.45
C GLY A 4 8.94 -32.85 -6.67
N GLU A 5 9.80 -32.10 -7.34
CA GLU A 5 10.93 -31.40 -6.74
C GLU A 5 10.85 -29.93 -7.14
N TRP A 6 9.95 -29.20 -6.49
CA TRP A 6 9.89 -27.72 -6.51
C TRP A 6 10.17 -27.16 -5.12
N ARG A 7 11.11 -27.77 -4.39
CA ARG A 7 11.55 -27.30 -3.08
C ARG A 7 12.94 -26.71 -3.16
N GLU A 8 13.09 -25.57 -3.81
CA GLU A 8 14.16 -24.64 -3.42
C GLU A 8 13.93 -23.24 -3.99
N ARG A 9 14.11 -22.23 -3.12
CA ARG A 9 14.03 -20.78 -3.32
C ARG A 9 12.72 -20.06 -3.00
N THR A 10 12.13 -20.32 -1.83
CA THR A 10 11.22 -19.32 -1.22
C THR A 10 11.89 -18.40 -0.21
N ASP A 11 13.13 -18.70 0.23
CA ASP A 11 13.85 -17.87 1.22
C ASP A 11 14.41 -16.54 0.65
N GLN A 12 14.37 -16.35 -0.67
CA GLN A 12 14.92 -15.15 -1.31
C GLN A 12 13.99 -13.93 -1.22
N PHE A 13 12.77 -14.09 -0.69
CA PHE A 13 11.80 -13.01 -0.50
C PHE A 13 11.55 -12.67 0.98
N CYS A 14 12.42 -13.10 1.89
CA CYS A 14 12.34 -12.69 3.30
C CYS A 14 12.92 -11.28 3.58
N SER A 15 13.31 -10.53 2.55
CA SER A 15 13.62 -9.10 2.65
C SER A 15 12.55 -8.21 2.00
N VAL A 16 11.28 -8.64 1.96
CA VAL A 16 10.20 -7.71 1.61
C VAL A 16 10.10 -6.71 2.76
N ASP A 17 10.82 -5.61 2.57
CA ASP A 17 10.78 -4.41 3.39
C ASP A 17 9.31 -3.99 3.51
N GLN A 18 8.67 -4.39 4.61
CA GLN A 18 7.25 -4.14 4.86
C GLN A 18 6.94 -2.63 4.86
N GLY A 19 7.95 -1.78 5.08
CA GLY A 19 7.85 -0.32 5.00
C GLY A 19 7.71 0.22 3.57
N ILE A 20 8.43 -0.36 2.60
CA ILE A 20 8.42 0.12 1.21
C ILE A 20 7.14 -0.30 0.48
N TYR A 21 6.64 -1.51 0.70
CA TYR A 21 5.42 -1.98 0.04
C TYR A 21 4.13 -1.61 0.77
N GLY A 22 4.19 -1.30 2.07
CA GLY A 22 3.01 -0.94 2.85
C GLY A 22 2.34 0.33 2.33
N HIS A 23 3.09 1.43 2.23
CA HIS A 23 2.52 2.72 1.83
C HIS A 23 2.06 2.74 0.36
N HIS A 24 2.79 2.10 -0.56
CA HIS A 24 2.34 1.94 -1.96
C HIS A 24 1.03 1.15 -2.08
N THR A 25 0.87 0.09 -1.27
CA THR A 25 -0.37 -0.69 -1.25
C THR A 25 -1.53 0.15 -0.73
N ILE A 26 -1.32 0.91 0.35
CA ILE A 26 -2.33 1.79 0.94
C ILE A 26 -2.73 2.91 -0.03
N ARG A 27 -1.76 3.49 -0.76
CA ARG A 27 -2.03 4.47 -1.83
C ARG A 27 -2.94 3.90 -2.92
N ASN A 28 -2.66 2.70 -3.41
CA ASN A 28 -3.51 2.06 -4.41
C ASN A 28 -4.93 1.82 -3.89
N LEU A 29 -5.07 1.43 -2.62
CA LEU A 29 -6.40 1.29 -2.00
C LEU A 29 -7.12 2.64 -1.88
N ALA A 30 -6.41 3.72 -1.56
CA ALA A 30 -6.99 5.05 -1.46
C ALA A 30 -7.56 5.52 -2.80
N VAL A 31 -6.82 5.31 -3.90
CA VAL A 31 -7.30 5.59 -5.26
C VAL A 31 -8.53 4.75 -5.61
N LEU A 32 -8.54 3.46 -5.26
CA LEU A 32 -9.71 2.61 -5.50
C LEU A 32 -10.94 3.04 -4.68
N ALA A 33 -10.74 3.58 -3.47
CA ALA A 33 -11.81 4.14 -2.65
C ALA A 33 -12.37 5.43 -3.28
N GLU A 34 -11.51 6.30 -3.81
CA GLU A 34 -11.90 7.49 -4.58
C GLU A 34 -12.75 7.10 -5.80
N GLU A 35 -12.29 6.13 -6.60
CA GLU A 35 -13.02 5.64 -7.78
C GLU A 35 -14.41 5.07 -7.45
N ARG A 36 -14.55 4.48 -6.25
CA ARG A 36 -15.83 3.98 -5.73
C ARG A 36 -16.72 5.09 -5.16
N GLY A 37 -16.19 6.30 -5.01
CA GLY A 37 -16.86 7.41 -4.33
C GLY A 37 -16.91 7.26 -2.81
N ASP A 38 -16.15 6.33 -2.23
CA ASP A 38 -16.06 6.14 -0.78
C ASP A 38 -15.05 7.12 -0.18
N ARG A 39 -15.50 8.36 -0.02
CA ARG A 39 -14.73 9.49 0.50
C ARG A 39 -14.21 9.27 1.92
N ALA A 40 -14.94 8.48 2.73
CA ALA A 40 -14.55 8.22 4.11
C ALA A 40 -13.35 7.26 4.16
N GLU A 41 -13.40 6.20 3.36
CA GLU A 41 -12.31 5.23 3.27
C GLU A 41 -11.10 5.81 2.55
N GLU A 42 -11.32 6.60 1.48
CA GLU A 42 -10.27 7.36 0.80
C GLU A 42 -9.43 8.20 1.79
N GLN A 43 -10.08 9.06 2.59
CA GLN A 43 -9.39 9.93 3.54
C GLN A 43 -8.63 9.14 4.62
N ARG A 44 -9.24 8.05 5.10
CA ARG A 44 -8.60 7.18 6.09
C ARG A 44 -7.32 6.56 5.53
N LEU A 45 -7.37 6.07 4.30
CA LEU A 45 -6.23 5.43 3.65
C LEU A 45 -5.12 6.44 3.37
N TRP A 46 -5.43 7.64 2.89
CA TRP A 46 -4.43 8.71 2.73
C TRP A 46 -3.77 9.12 4.05
N ARG A 47 -4.53 9.14 5.16
CA ARG A 47 -3.95 9.36 6.49
C ARG A 47 -2.95 8.26 6.85
N MET A 48 -3.29 7.00 6.60
CA MET A 48 -2.38 5.87 6.84
C MET A 48 -1.12 5.92 5.95
N VAL A 49 -1.23 6.45 4.73
CA VAL A 49 -0.05 6.71 3.88
C VAL A 49 0.86 7.74 4.56
N LEU A 50 0.32 8.85 5.05
CA LEU A 50 1.10 9.88 5.74
C LEU A 50 1.69 9.39 7.08
N ASP A 51 0.99 8.54 7.82
CA ASP A 51 1.53 7.93 9.05
C ASP A 51 2.73 7.02 8.76
N ALA A 52 2.72 6.33 7.61
CA ALA A 52 3.81 5.46 7.17
C ALA A 52 4.93 6.21 6.43
N CYS A 53 4.59 7.25 5.68
CA CYS A 53 5.48 8.08 4.88
C CYS A 53 4.97 9.54 4.90
N PRO A 54 5.40 10.34 5.89
CA PRO A 54 4.93 11.72 6.04
C PRO A 54 5.24 12.62 4.84
N ASP A 55 6.31 12.31 4.10
CA ASP A 55 6.78 13.07 2.95
C ASP A 55 6.21 12.53 1.61
N ASP A 56 5.18 11.65 1.63
CA ASP A 56 4.56 11.15 0.40
C ASP A 56 3.87 12.30 -0.35
N PRO A 57 4.34 12.65 -1.55
CA PRO A 57 3.89 13.85 -2.25
C PRO A 57 2.42 13.77 -2.69
N GLU A 58 1.93 12.56 -2.98
CA GLU A 58 0.55 12.36 -3.42
C GLU A 58 -0.41 12.41 -2.23
N ALA A 59 -0.03 11.79 -1.12
CA ALA A 59 -0.80 11.85 0.11
C ALA A 59 -0.87 13.27 0.68
N MET A 60 0.20 14.07 0.58
CA MET A 60 0.16 15.49 0.96
C MET A 60 -0.79 16.29 0.06
N ALA A 61 -0.72 16.14 -1.27
CA ALA A 61 -1.62 16.84 -2.19
C ALA A 61 -3.10 16.51 -1.94
N ARG A 62 -3.41 15.24 -1.61
CA ARG A 62 -4.77 14.78 -1.31
C ARG A 62 -5.23 15.15 0.10
N GLY A 63 -4.32 15.22 1.07
CA GLY A 63 -4.60 15.68 2.43
C GLY A 63 -4.88 17.20 2.51
N GLU A 64 -4.23 18.00 1.66
CA GLU A 64 -4.51 19.43 1.51
C GLU A 64 -5.87 19.69 0.83
N ALA A 65 -6.24 18.88 -0.16
CA ALA A 65 -7.52 18.98 -0.85
C ALA A 65 -8.74 18.59 0.02
N ALA A 66 -8.51 17.96 1.17
CA ALA A 66 -9.56 17.52 2.10
C ALA A 66 -9.85 18.53 3.24
N GLN A 67 -9.21 19.71 3.26
CA GLN A 67 -9.46 20.80 4.22
C GLN A 67 -10.56 21.77 3.76
#